data_AF-A0A1A9QDR8-F1
#
_entry.id   AF-A0A1A9QDR8-F1
#
_cell.length_a   1.000
_cell.length_b   1.000
_cell.length_c   1.000
_cell.angle_alpha   90.00
_cell.angle_beta   90.00
_cell.angle_gamma   90.00
#
_symmetry.space_group_name_H-M   'P 1'
#
loop_
_entity.id
_entity.type
_entity.pdbx_description
1 polymer ?
#
loop_
_entity_poly.entity_id
_entity_poly.type
_entity_poly.pdbx_seq_one_letter_code
_entity_poly.pdbx_strand_id
1 'polypeptide(L)'
;MNKKIIGGLLGGGVTIILGSFGGIEAKKKMDYDGQVRYFGGLRSQFNDAIPSINEGFKGYHIPKWEDIRVWKKHHERDNKADGKILKTWEEMRDYCYSFITRQKGGWDDCNPSAGWCNVCVIDKSWYQG
;
A
#
# COMPACT_ATOMS: atom_id res chain seq x y z
N MET A 1 -5.48 25.15 38.65
CA MET A 1 -4.73 25.53 37.43
C MET A 1 -3.63 24.51 37.16
N ASN A 2 -3.39 24.26 35.88
CA ASN A 2 -2.26 23.57 35.25
C ASN A 2 -2.30 22.03 35.07
N LYS A 3 -2.84 21.69 33.89
CA LYS A 3 -2.62 20.52 33.04
C LYS A 3 -1.15 20.08 32.97
N LYS A 4 -0.94 18.76 32.86
CA LYS A 4 -0.02 18.09 31.90
C LYS A 4 -0.19 16.56 32.04
N ILE A 5 -1.10 15.99 31.24
CA ILE A 5 -1.07 14.55 30.94
C ILE A 5 -0.15 14.42 29.74
N ILE A 6 1.05 13.90 29.98
CA ILE A 6 2.03 13.57 28.97
C ILE A 6 1.51 12.30 28.28
N GLY A 7 1.12 12.45 27.02
CA GLY A 7 0.79 11.33 26.15
C GLY A 7 2.01 10.44 25.95
N GLY A 8 1.99 9.28 26.60
CA GLY A 8 2.85 8.16 26.25
C GLY A 8 2.26 7.44 25.04
N LEU A 9 2.60 7.92 23.85
CA LEU A 9 2.71 7.03 22.68
C LEU A 9 3.85 6.03 22.97
N LEU A 10 3.75 4.84 22.36
CA LEU A 10 4.76 3.78 22.23
C LEU A 10 4.50 2.52 23.08
N GLY A 11 3.88 1.54 22.44
CA GLY A 11 3.79 0.17 22.95
C GLY A 11 3.09 -0.77 21.98
N GLY A 12 3.24 -0.57 20.67
CA GLY A 12 2.59 -1.37 19.65
C GLY A 12 3.56 -1.70 18.52
N GLY A 13 4.73 -2.23 18.86
CA GLY A 13 5.68 -2.76 17.88
C GLY A 13 5.12 -4.04 17.27
N VAL A 14 4.28 -3.90 16.25
CA VAL A 14 3.92 -5.04 15.40
C VAL A 14 5.11 -5.30 14.47
N THR A 15 5.96 -6.24 14.86
CA THR A 15 6.98 -6.80 13.97
C THR A 15 6.28 -7.60 12.88
N ILE A 16 6.09 -7.01 11.69
CA ILE A 16 5.53 -7.71 10.54
C ILE A 16 6.67 -8.40 9.80
N ILE A 17 6.83 -9.70 10.04
CA ILE A 17 7.72 -10.55 9.26
C ILE A 17 7.07 -10.76 7.89
N LEU A 18 7.61 -10.11 6.87
CA LEU A 18 7.08 -10.14 5.50
C LEU A 18 7.66 -11.31 4.70
N GLY A 19 7.23 -12.52 5.05
CA GLY A 19 7.50 -13.74 4.27
C GLY A 19 6.61 -13.83 3.02
N SER A 20 7.27 -13.91 1.87
CA SER A 20 6.87 -14.53 0.59
C SER A 20 5.38 -14.71 0.25
N PHE A 21 4.95 -14.03 -0.82
CA PHE A 21 3.89 -14.41 -1.78
C PHE A 21 3.27 -15.79 -1.58
N GLY A 22 2.02 -15.82 -1.10
CA GLY A 22 1.21 -17.04 -0.93
C GLY A 22 0.65 -17.23 0.48
N GLY A 23 1.20 -16.56 1.49
CA GLY A 23 0.82 -16.74 2.88
C GLY A 23 0.59 -15.42 3.60
N ILE A 24 -0.62 -14.87 3.48
CA ILE A 24 -1.11 -13.88 4.43
C ILE A 24 -1.43 -14.59 5.75
N GLU A 25 -0.44 -15.18 6.42
CA GLU A 25 -0.64 -15.87 7.70
C GLU A 25 -0.54 -14.92 8.90
N ALA A 26 -0.17 -13.66 8.69
CA ALA A 26 -0.19 -12.63 9.73
C ALA A 26 -1.49 -11.80 9.78
N LYS A 27 -2.31 -11.74 8.70
CA LYS A 27 -3.46 -10.80 8.66
C LYS A 27 -4.78 -11.35 9.19
N LYS A 28 -4.90 -12.65 9.50
CA LYS A 28 -6.16 -13.22 10.04
C LYS A 28 -6.52 -12.77 11.46
N LYS A 29 -5.63 -12.09 12.18
CA LYS A 29 -5.91 -11.60 13.56
C LYS A 29 -6.48 -10.17 13.61
N MET A 30 -6.38 -9.40 12.54
CA MET A 30 -6.94 -8.05 12.47
C MET A 30 -8.28 -8.11 11.75
N ASP A 31 -9.29 -7.50 12.35
CA ASP A 31 -10.58 -7.29 11.70
C ASP A 31 -10.44 -6.31 10.52
N TYR A 32 -11.51 -6.20 9.73
CA TYR A 32 -11.54 -5.34 8.56
C TYR A 32 -11.16 -3.89 8.89
N ASP A 33 -11.75 -3.33 9.96
CA ASP A 33 -11.49 -1.96 10.39
C ASP A 33 -10.03 -1.75 10.81
N GLY A 34 -9.43 -2.73 11.48
CA GLY A 34 -8.02 -2.75 11.81
C GLY A 34 -7.13 -2.74 10.57
N GLN A 35 -7.47 -3.53 9.54
CA GLN A 35 -6.74 -3.55 8.28
C GLN A 35 -6.83 -2.21 7.55
N VAL A 36 -8.04 -1.64 7.44
CA VAL A 36 -8.25 -0.32 6.82
C VAL A 36 -7.43 0.75 7.53
N ARG A 37 -7.47 0.79 8.86
CA ARG A 37 -6.70 1.78 9.64
C ARG A 37 -5.19 1.61 9.45
N TYR A 38 -4.70 0.38 9.54
CA TYR A 38 -3.27 0.08 9.42
C TYR A 38 -2.73 0.44 8.03
N PHE A 39 -3.39 -0.06 6.98
CA PHE A 39 -2.99 0.19 5.61
C PHE A 39 -3.24 1.63 5.17
N GLY A 40 -4.26 2.29 5.71
CA GLY A 40 -4.48 3.73 5.53
C GLY A 40 -3.29 4.56 6.04
N GLY A 41 -2.73 4.21 7.19
CA GLY A 41 -1.54 4.86 7.75
C GLY A 41 -0.29 4.67 6.87
N LEU A 42 0.00 3.42 6.47
CA LEU A 42 1.11 3.12 5.57
C LEU A 42 0.98 3.84 4.22
N ARG A 43 -0.23 3.82 3.64
CA ARG A 43 -0.53 4.50 2.38
C ARG A 43 -0.30 6.00 2.50
N SER A 44 -0.71 6.64 3.60
CA SER A 44 -0.47 8.08 3.80
C SER A 44 1.02 8.37 3.80
N GLN A 45 1.79 7.66 4.64
CA GLN A 45 3.24 7.84 4.74
C GLN A 45 3.93 7.64 3.39
N PHE A 46 3.56 6.58 2.66
CA PHE A 46 4.10 6.31 1.34
C PHE A 46 3.76 7.43 0.36
N ASN A 47 2.50 7.87 0.27
CA ASN A 47 2.12 8.92 -0.67
C ASN A 47 2.72 10.29 -0.29
N ASP A 48 2.90 10.58 0.99
CA ASP A 48 3.55 11.81 1.47
C ASP A 48 5.05 11.82 1.16
N ALA A 49 5.66 10.63 1.06
CA ALA A 49 7.07 10.44 0.73
C ALA A 49 7.38 10.44 -0.78
N ILE A 50 6.39 10.65 -1.66
CA ILE A 50 6.61 10.75 -3.10
C ILE A 50 7.64 11.85 -3.37
N PRO A 51 8.82 11.53 -3.95
CA PRO A 51 9.82 12.55 -4.23
C PRO A 51 9.26 13.57 -5.21
N SER A 52 9.21 14.84 -4.80
CA SER A 52 8.73 15.95 -5.64
C SER A 52 9.52 16.13 -6.94
N ILE A 53 10.73 15.57 -7.00
CA ILE A 53 11.64 15.61 -8.14
C ILE A 53 11.31 14.57 -9.22
N ASN A 54 10.42 13.62 -8.94
CA ASN A 54 10.08 12.56 -9.88
C ASN A 54 8.81 12.97 -10.64
N GLU A 55 8.97 13.85 -11.65
CA GLU A 55 7.85 14.43 -12.42
C GLU A 55 6.92 13.36 -13.02
N GLY A 56 7.47 12.18 -13.35
CA GLY A 56 6.70 11.04 -13.84
C GLY A 56 5.69 10.45 -12.85
N PHE A 57 5.82 10.75 -11.55
CA PHE A 57 4.90 10.30 -10.51
C PHE A 57 4.00 11.41 -9.97
N LYS A 58 4.00 12.60 -10.56
CA LYS A 58 3.15 13.70 -10.09
C LYS A 58 1.68 13.32 -10.21
N GLY A 59 1.02 13.11 -9.07
CA GLY A 59 -0.39 12.70 -9.00
C GLY A 59 -0.63 11.19 -8.94
N TYR A 60 0.43 10.38 -9.00
CA TYR A 60 0.36 8.95 -8.73
C TYR A 60 0.27 8.68 -7.23
N HIS A 61 -0.41 7.62 -6.86
CA HIS A 61 -0.57 7.20 -5.47
C HIS A 61 -0.97 5.73 -5.40
N ILE A 62 -0.76 5.09 -4.24
CA ILE A 62 -1.31 3.76 -3.99
C ILE A 62 -2.82 3.88 -3.72
N PRO A 63 -3.68 3.05 -4.36
CA PRO A 63 -5.10 3.03 -4.05
C PRO A 63 -5.38 2.72 -2.58
N LYS A 64 -6.51 3.22 -2.06
CA LYS A 64 -6.95 2.86 -0.70
C LYS A 64 -7.18 1.35 -0.60
N TRP A 65 -6.80 0.75 0.51
CA TRP A 65 -6.89 -0.71 0.70
C TRP A 65 -8.34 -1.21 0.58
N GLU A 66 -9.28 -0.41 1.08
CA GLU A 66 -10.71 -0.65 1.05
C GLU A 66 -11.40 -0.33 -0.29
N ASP A 67 -10.72 0.31 -1.25
CA ASP A 67 -11.34 0.68 -2.53
C ASP A 67 -11.37 -0.50 -3.50
N ILE A 68 -12.30 -1.42 -3.23
CA ILE A 68 -12.50 -2.65 -4.01
C ILE A 68 -12.69 -2.36 -5.49
N ARG A 69 -13.42 -1.28 -5.84
CA ARG A 69 -13.71 -0.93 -7.23
C ARG A 69 -12.42 -0.62 -7.99
N VAL A 70 -11.53 0.18 -7.39
CA VAL A 70 -10.25 0.50 -8.00
C VAL A 70 -9.37 -0.73 -8.13
N TRP A 71 -9.30 -1.59 -7.11
CA TRP A 71 -8.51 -2.84 -7.20
C TRP A 71 -9.00 -3.79 -8.27
N LYS A 72 -10.32 -3.91 -8.46
CA LYS A 72 -10.90 -4.68 -9.56
C LYS A 72 -10.50 -4.10 -10.92
N LYS A 73 -10.71 -2.80 -11.12
CA LYS A 73 -10.31 -2.10 -12.36
C LYS A 73 -8.81 -2.25 -12.62
N HIS A 74 -8.00 -2.20 -11.56
CA HIS A 74 -6.55 -2.36 -11.64
C HIS A 74 -6.16 -3.75 -12.12
N HIS A 75 -6.76 -4.78 -11.54
CA HIS A 75 -6.53 -6.18 -11.89
C HIS A 75 -7.02 -6.52 -13.30
N GLU A 76 -8.15 -5.94 -13.71
CA GLU A 76 -8.69 -6.10 -15.07
C GLU A 76 -7.77 -5.48 -16.14
N ARG A 77 -7.13 -4.34 -15.82
CA ARG A 77 -6.20 -3.67 -16.73
C ARG A 77 -4.84 -4.37 -16.78
N ASP A 78 -4.32 -4.75 -15.63
CA ASP A 78 -3.04 -5.44 -15.51
C ASP A 78 -3.08 -6.44 -14.34
N ASN A 79 -2.93 -7.72 -14.67
CA ASN A 79 -2.86 -8.80 -13.69
C ASN A 79 -1.46 -9.39 -13.57
N LYS A 80 -0.44 -8.77 -14.18
CA LYS A 80 0.93 -9.27 -14.16
C LYS A 80 1.81 -8.38 -13.30
N ALA A 81 2.51 -9.00 -12.35
CA ALA A 81 3.48 -8.32 -11.51
C ALA A 81 4.75 -9.16 -11.39
N ASP A 82 5.91 -8.59 -11.73
CA ASP A 82 7.22 -9.26 -11.69
C ASP A 82 7.23 -10.68 -12.31
N GLY A 83 6.59 -10.83 -13.48
CA GLY A 83 6.50 -12.11 -14.19
C GLY A 83 5.52 -13.12 -13.58
N LYS A 84 4.74 -12.75 -12.56
CA LYS A 84 3.68 -13.55 -11.95
C LYS A 84 2.31 -13.04 -12.39
N ILE A 85 1.36 -13.96 -12.56
CA ILE A 85 -0.05 -13.62 -12.76
C ILE A 85 -0.74 -13.60 -11.40
N LEU A 86 -1.26 -12.44 -11.02
CA LEU A 86 -2.13 -12.23 -9.88
C LEU A 86 -3.53 -12.67 -10.30
N LYS A 87 -4.08 -13.70 -9.66
CA LYS A 87 -5.32 -14.35 -10.09
C LYS A 87 -6.56 -13.56 -9.68
N THR A 88 -6.47 -12.79 -8.61
CA THR A 88 -7.59 -11.99 -8.09
C THR A 88 -7.16 -10.55 -7.77
N TRP A 89 -8.15 -9.67 -7.69
CA TRP A 89 -7.92 -8.27 -7.29
C TRP A 89 -7.42 -8.18 -5.84
N GLU A 90 -7.79 -9.12 -4.96
CA GLU A 90 -7.25 -9.24 -3.60
C GLU A 90 -5.75 -9.55 -3.63
N GLU A 91 -5.33 -10.51 -4.46
CA GLU A 91 -3.90 -10.84 -4.62
C GLU A 91 -3.11 -9.63 -5.12
N MET A 92 -3.68 -8.83 -6.03
CA MET A 92 -3.07 -7.59 -6.50
C MET A 92 -2.95 -6.54 -5.40
N ARG A 93 -4.03 -6.28 -4.66
CA ARG A 93 -4.00 -5.38 -3.51
C ARG A 93 -2.95 -5.84 -2.50
N ASP A 94 -2.95 -7.12 -2.15
CA ASP A 94 -2.07 -7.66 -1.13
C ASP A 94 -0.61 -7.70 -1.59
N TYR A 95 -0.36 -7.93 -2.88
CA TYR A 95 0.94 -7.73 -3.52
C TYR A 95 1.43 -6.31 -3.27
N CYS A 96 0.67 -5.30 -3.70
CA CYS A 96 1.08 -3.90 -3.56
C CYS A 96 1.28 -3.48 -2.11
N TYR A 97 0.37 -3.86 -1.22
CA TYR A 97 0.50 -3.55 0.20
C TYR A 97 1.64 -4.31 0.88
N SER A 98 2.06 -5.47 0.37
CA SER A 98 3.25 -6.16 0.89
C SER A 98 4.54 -5.37 0.62
N PHE A 99 4.65 -4.71 -0.54
CA PHE A 99 5.81 -3.88 -0.88
C PHE A 99 5.89 -2.61 -0.04
N ILE A 100 4.78 -1.87 0.10
CA ILE A 100 4.81 -0.65 0.93
C ILE A 100 5.09 -0.97 2.41
N THR A 101 4.68 -2.16 2.88
CA THR A 101 4.99 -2.62 4.24
C THR A 101 6.49 -2.93 4.38
N ARG A 102 7.12 -3.51 3.34
CA ARG A 102 8.56 -3.82 3.31
C ARG A 102 9.43 -2.57 3.22
N GLN A 103 8.98 -1.60 2.44
CA GLN A 103 9.66 -0.33 2.18
C GLN A 103 9.53 0.66 3.35
N LYS A 104 8.72 0.35 4.39
CA LYS A 104 8.48 1.22 5.55
C LYS A 104 8.14 2.68 5.19
N GLY A 105 7.46 2.91 4.07
CA GLY A 105 7.07 4.24 3.60
C GLY A 105 8.09 4.96 2.69
N GLY A 106 9.19 4.31 2.30
CA GLY A 106 10.15 4.85 1.33
C GLY A 106 9.79 4.58 -0.13
N TRP A 107 10.38 5.38 -1.03
CA TRP A 107 10.27 5.26 -2.50
C TRP A 107 11.54 4.67 -3.15
N ASP A 108 12.49 4.20 -2.35
CA ASP A 108 13.86 3.95 -2.79
C ASP A 108 13.95 2.87 -3.90
N ASP A 109 13.06 1.86 -3.88
CA ASP A 109 12.97 0.85 -4.97
C ASP A 109 11.74 1.07 -5.89
N CYS A 110 11.24 2.30 -5.99
CA CYS A 110 10.08 2.62 -6.79
C CYS A 110 10.49 3.19 -8.16
N ASN A 111 10.58 2.32 -9.16
CA ASN A 111 10.83 2.74 -10.54
C ASN A 111 9.49 2.95 -11.30
N PRO A 112 9.26 4.13 -11.93
CA PRO A 112 8.02 4.41 -12.65
C PRO A 112 7.89 3.63 -13.96
N SER A 113 9.01 3.24 -14.54
CA SER A 113 9.07 2.58 -15.84
C SER A 113 9.19 1.06 -15.72
N ALA A 114 9.39 0.53 -14.52
CA ALA A 114 9.58 -0.91 -14.29
C ALA A 114 9.32 -1.32 -12.84
N GLY A 115 8.94 -2.59 -12.63
CA GLY A 115 8.81 -3.19 -11.30
C GLY A 115 7.47 -2.90 -10.62
N TRP A 116 7.42 -3.19 -9.32
CA TRP A 116 6.18 -3.22 -8.54
C TRP A 116 5.40 -1.89 -8.56
N CYS A 117 6.08 -0.74 -8.60
CA CYS A 117 5.43 0.56 -8.59
C CYS A 117 4.57 0.82 -9.83
N ASN A 118 5.06 0.50 -11.02
CA ASN A 118 4.27 0.61 -12.26
C ASN A 118 2.96 -0.21 -12.16
N VAL A 119 3.01 -1.33 -11.43
CA VAL A 119 1.86 -2.22 -11.23
C VAL A 119 0.96 -1.78 -10.06
N CYS A 120 1.41 -0.91 -9.16
CA CYS A 120 0.73 -0.64 -7.90
C CYS A 120 0.25 0.80 -7.71
N VAL A 121 0.87 1.75 -8.39
CA VAL A 121 0.48 3.16 -8.32
C VAL A 121 -0.49 3.53 -9.42
N ILE A 122 -1.47 4.36 -9.07
CA ILE A 122 -2.49 4.86 -9.99
C ILE A 122 -2.53 6.38 -9.96
N ASP A 123 -3.04 6.99 -11.01
CA ASP A 123 -3.35 8.42 -11.06
C ASP A 123 -4.86 8.69 -10.93
N LYS A 124 -5.27 9.97 -10.97
CA LYS A 124 -6.69 10.37 -10.79
C LYS A 124 -7.64 9.84 -11.88
N SER A 125 -7.16 9.54 -13.09
CA SER A 125 -7.98 9.02 -14.20
C SER A 125 -8.63 7.67 -13.86
N TRP A 126 -8.07 6.92 -12.92
CA TRP A 126 -8.62 5.64 -12.50
C TRP A 126 -9.97 5.76 -11.80
N TYR A 127 -10.25 6.90 -11.17
CA TYR A 127 -11.52 7.21 -10.51
C TYR A 127 -12.54 7.85 -11.47
N GLN A 128 -12.13 8.19 -12.69
CA GLN A 128 -12.99 8.68 -13.74
C GLN A 128 -13.46 7.46 -14.55
N GLY A 129 -14.73 7.11 -14.39
CA GLY A 129 -15.35 5.92 -14.98
C GLY A 129 -16.71 5.66 -14.37
#